data_AF-A0A2N6IGI9-F1
#
_entry.id   AF-A0A2N6IGI9-F1
#
_cell.length_a   1.000
_cell.length_b   1.000
_cell.length_c   1.000
_cell.angle_alpha   90.00
_cell.angle_beta   90.00
_cell.angle_gamma   90.00
#
_symmetry.space_group_name_H-M   'P 1'
#
loop_
_entity.id
_entity.type
_entity.pdbx_description
1 polymer ?
#
loop_
_entity_poly.entity_id
_entity_poly.type
_entity_poly.pdbx_seq_one_letter_code
_entity_poly.pdbx_strand_id
1 'polypeptide(L)'
;MKPISKLRFEALASYCRKPETLLHADELEWHQAYDETILIVVVKDYNDGDYSALLLTKDLMERYRWVGITAFYDSPAETLENAPAAIEKVMADFENAKRQGDEGEPVDFFTPVFPAVRLNPELTTLLTQRSFSPALEIIKPMMRWYEDPDGNYVEQFQTTGFNTRLWELYLFAMLAEVPFAIERKHSVPDFSAAGPLGKLFIEATSVNPSGAAHLAPPPMATDEQRTDFLRNYMPIRFAGPLVNKLTHKHQELRYWEHPHVRNNPLVFAIQDFHAPGSLAYSSDALPVYLYGMWWTKEQDAAGNVVGSPEAIETHVWGDKVIESGFFYLPDAEHISAVIINPNATISKFNRMGLMAGFGSPDVWITRRGFAENPRRDATEPMPDTYEVGSPDYVESWMEGLSVFHNPNANIPLDPDLLPGAAHHFLNGDGTLLASY
;
A
#
# COMPACT_ATOMS: atom_id res chain seq x y z
N MET A 1 -31.94 -7.06 6.68
CA MET A 1 -30.67 -6.69 6.04
C MET A 1 -30.58 -5.17 5.99
N LYS A 2 -29.37 -4.60 5.96
CA LYS A 2 -29.12 -3.16 5.79
C LYS A 2 -28.04 -2.95 4.71
N PRO A 3 -28.16 -1.95 3.83
CA PRO A 3 -27.11 -1.65 2.86
C PRO A 3 -25.84 -1.17 3.58
N ILE A 4 -24.68 -1.48 3.00
CA ILE A 4 -23.37 -0.95 3.39
C ILE A 4 -22.65 -0.43 2.14
N SER A 5 -21.69 0.49 2.33
CA SER A 5 -20.88 0.95 1.21
C SER A 5 -19.95 -0.16 0.71
N LYS A 6 -19.57 -0.09 -0.57
CA LYS A 6 -18.49 -0.93 -1.14
C LYS A 6 -17.23 -0.85 -0.28
N LEU A 7 -16.83 0.36 0.12
CA LEU A 7 -15.67 0.59 0.97
C LEU A 7 -15.76 -0.10 2.33
N ARG A 8 -16.94 -0.12 2.97
CA ARG A 8 -17.16 -0.87 4.22
C ARG A 8 -16.96 -2.36 4.01
N PHE A 9 -17.54 -2.89 2.94
CA PHE A 9 -17.39 -4.30 2.59
C PHE A 9 -15.92 -4.66 2.31
N GLU A 10 -15.24 -3.86 1.48
CA GLU A 10 -13.85 -4.09 1.10
C GLU A 10 -12.93 -4.06 2.30
N ALA A 11 -13.09 -3.09 3.19
CA ALA A 11 -12.28 -3.01 4.40
C ALA A 11 -12.45 -4.22 5.33
N LEU A 12 -13.59 -4.91 5.28
CA LEU A 12 -13.87 -6.13 6.05
C LEU A 12 -13.42 -7.42 5.35
N ALA A 13 -13.63 -7.52 4.03
CA ALA A 13 -13.66 -8.80 3.34
C ALA A 13 -12.93 -8.85 1.99
N SER A 14 -12.35 -7.75 1.47
CA SER A 14 -11.66 -7.79 0.16
C SER A 14 -10.54 -8.83 0.11
N TYR A 15 -9.87 -9.08 1.25
CA TYR A 15 -8.77 -10.04 1.40
C TYR A 15 -9.16 -11.50 1.09
N CYS A 16 -10.45 -11.82 1.08
CA CYS A 16 -10.93 -13.16 0.74
C CYS A 16 -11.15 -13.39 -0.76
N ARG A 17 -11.12 -12.32 -1.56
CA ARG A 17 -11.40 -12.38 -3.00
C ARG A 17 -10.34 -13.23 -3.68
N LYS A 18 -10.80 -14.08 -4.60
CA LYS A 18 -9.95 -14.80 -5.53
C LYS A 18 -10.05 -14.09 -6.87
N PRO A 19 -8.96 -13.70 -7.54
CA PRO A 19 -9.04 -12.92 -8.77
C PRO A 19 -9.89 -13.55 -9.87
N GLU A 20 -9.99 -14.88 -9.88
CA GLU A 20 -10.83 -15.63 -10.81
C GLU A 20 -12.32 -15.30 -10.67
N THR A 21 -12.80 -14.86 -9.50
CA THR A 21 -14.23 -14.50 -9.33
C THR A 21 -14.64 -13.33 -10.21
N LEU A 22 -13.71 -12.42 -10.51
CA LEU A 22 -13.94 -11.27 -11.40
C LEU A 22 -14.10 -11.69 -12.87
N LEU A 23 -13.72 -12.92 -13.22
CA LEU A 23 -13.94 -13.48 -14.56
C LEU A 23 -15.34 -14.08 -14.73
N HIS A 24 -16.11 -14.21 -13.64
CA HIS A 24 -17.39 -14.91 -13.63
C HIS A 24 -18.57 -14.00 -13.30
N ALA A 25 -18.36 -12.94 -12.50
CA ALA A 25 -19.45 -12.06 -12.11
C ALA A 25 -19.02 -10.63 -11.77
N ASP A 26 -19.96 -9.70 -11.92
CA ASP A 26 -19.87 -8.32 -11.43
C ASP A 26 -20.45 -8.22 -10.01
N GLU A 27 -19.76 -7.55 -9.07
CA GLU A 27 -20.32 -7.16 -7.78
C GLU A 27 -21.13 -5.86 -7.92
N LEU A 28 -22.39 -5.86 -7.48
CA LEU A 28 -23.33 -4.75 -7.71
C LEU A 28 -23.73 -4.01 -6.44
N GLU A 29 -24.09 -4.76 -5.39
CA GLU A 29 -24.59 -4.19 -4.13
C GLU A 29 -24.06 -4.96 -2.92
N TRP A 30 -23.82 -4.24 -1.82
CA TRP A 30 -23.30 -4.80 -0.57
C TRP A 30 -24.27 -4.53 0.58
N HIS A 31 -24.55 -5.56 1.37
CA HIS A 31 -25.47 -5.51 2.51
C HIS A 31 -24.91 -6.26 3.71
N GLN A 32 -25.50 -6.04 4.89
CA GLN A 32 -25.19 -6.78 6.12
C GLN A 32 -26.46 -7.27 6.82
N ALA A 33 -26.31 -8.35 7.59
CA ALA A 33 -27.30 -8.87 8.52
C ALA A 33 -26.66 -9.24 9.87
N TYR A 34 -27.44 -9.09 10.93
CA TYR A 34 -27.03 -9.30 12.33
C TYR A 34 -25.72 -8.57 12.68
N ASP A 35 -25.71 -7.26 12.41
CA ASP A 35 -24.59 -6.36 12.74
C ASP A 35 -23.25 -6.88 12.20
N GLU A 36 -23.21 -7.10 10.88
CA GLU A 36 -22.06 -7.59 10.12
C GLU A 36 -21.65 -9.04 10.40
N THR A 37 -22.42 -9.79 11.19
CA THR A 37 -22.19 -11.25 11.31
C THR A 37 -22.25 -11.92 9.94
N ILE A 38 -23.22 -11.51 9.10
CA ILE A 38 -23.31 -11.93 7.70
C ILE A 38 -23.13 -10.70 6.79
N LEU A 39 -22.17 -10.76 5.89
CA LEU A 39 -22.04 -9.86 4.75
C LEU A 39 -22.70 -10.51 3.52
N ILE A 40 -23.34 -9.68 2.70
CA ILE A 40 -24.06 -10.10 1.52
C ILE A 40 -23.55 -9.29 0.33
N VAL A 41 -23.19 -9.98 -0.74
CA VAL A 41 -22.77 -9.35 -2.01
C VAL A 41 -23.71 -9.81 -3.11
N VAL A 42 -24.47 -8.88 -3.69
CA VAL A 42 -25.26 -9.16 -4.89
C VAL A 42 -24.31 -9.15 -6.07
N VAL A 43 -24.31 -10.25 -6.82
CA VAL A 43 -23.49 -10.44 -7.99
C VAL A 43 -24.36 -10.71 -9.23
N LYS A 44 -23.84 -10.35 -10.40
CA LYS A 44 -24.44 -10.69 -11.70
C LYS A 44 -23.50 -11.62 -12.45
N ASP A 45 -23.96 -12.82 -12.76
CA ASP A 45 -23.20 -13.80 -13.55
C ASP A 45 -23.07 -13.34 -15.01
N TYR A 46 -21.92 -13.59 -15.63
CA TYR A 46 -21.68 -13.21 -17.03
C TYR A 46 -22.24 -14.19 -18.07
N ASN A 47 -22.50 -15.45 -17.72
CA ASN A 47 -22.87 -16.49 -18.68
C ASN A 47 -24.33 -16.38 -19.12
N ASP A 48 -25.24 -16.21 -18.16
CA ASP A 48 -26.67 -16.09 -18.40
C ASP A 48 -27.26 -14.73 -18.01
N GLY A 49 -26.52 -13.92 -17.25
CA GLY A 49 -26.93 -12.59 -16.83
C GLY A 49 -27.81 -12.56 -15.58
N ASP A 50 -27.97 -13.72 -14.92
CA ASP A 50 -28.77 -13.86 -13.72
C ASP A 50 -28.03 -13.32 -12.49
N TYR A 51 -28.81 -13.09 -11.43
CA TYR A 51 -28.35 -12.45 -10.20
C TYR A 51 -28.37 -13.42 -9.04
N SER A 52 -27.39 -13.32 -8.15
CA SER A 52 -27.35 -14.10 -6.92
C SER A 52 -26.70 -13.31 -5.79
N ALA A 53 -26.87 -13.76 -4.55
CA ALA A 53 -26.20 -13.14 -3.41
C ALA A 53 -25.23 -14.12 -2.75
N LEU A 54 -23.95 -13.73 -2.71
CA LEU A 54 -22.92 -14.41 -1.93
C LEU A 54 -23.07 -14.03 -0.46
N LEU A 55 -23.01 -15.01 0.43
CA LEU A 55 -23.07 -14.85 1.88
C LEU A 55 -21.70 -15.12 2.47
N LEU A 56 -21.19 -14.18 3.27
CA LEU A 56 -19.91 -14.31 3.96
C LEU A 56 -20.10 -14.15 5.46
N THR A 57 -19.38 -14.94 6.26
CA THR A 57 -19.32 -14.81 7.72
C THR A 57 -17.88 -14.98 8.20
N LYS A 58 -17.60 -14.54 9.42
CA LYS A 58 -16.30 -14.80 10.07
C LYS A 58 -16.15 -16.29 10.37
N ASP A 59 -15.07 -16.90 9.86
CA ASP A 59 -14.66 -18.26 10.20
C ASP A 59 -14.12 -18.34 11.66
N LEU A 60 -13.58 -19.51 12.05
CA LEU A 60 -13.01 -19.69 13.38
C LEU A 60 -11.73 -18.87 13.64
N MET A 61 -11.10 -18.36 12.57
CA MET A 61 -9.95 -17.44 12.64
C MET A 61 -10.37 -15.96 12.55
N GLU A 62 -11.67 -15.69 12.57
CA GLU A 62 -12.30 -14.37 12.39
C GLU A 62 -12.11 -13.73 11.00
N ARG A 63 -11.82 -14.53 9.97
CA ARG A 63 -11.74 -14.07 8.57
C ARG A 63 -13.12 -14.16 7.93
N TYR A 64 -13.56 -13.13 7.21
CA TYR A 64 -14.79 -13.25 6.40
C TYR A 64 -14.59 -14.24 5.26
N ARG A 65 -15.37 -15.31 5.24
CA ARG A 65 -15.29 -16.41 4.27
C ARG A 65 -16.66 -16.66 3.67
N TRP A 66 -16.67 -17.09 2.41
CA TRP A 66 -17.89 -17.51 1.73
C TRP A 66 -18.49 -18.75 2.41
N VAL A 67 -19.78 -18.69 2.72
CA VAL A 67 -20.51 -19.76 3.43
C VAL A 67 -21.82 -20.15 2.77
N GLY A 68 -22.23 -19.42 1.74
CA GLY A 68 -23.47 -19.72 1.04
C GLY A 68 -23.71 -18.78 -0.12
N ILE A 69 -24.65 -19.19 -0.97
CA ILE A 69 -25.15 -18.41 -2.08
C ILE A 69 -26.67 -18.61 -2.14
N THR A 70 -27.40 -17.61 -2.62
CA THR A 70 -28.83 -17.77 -2.93
C THR A 70 -29.01 -18.62 -4.20
N ALA A 71 -30.26 -18.84 -4.62
CA ALA A 71 -30.50 -19.25 -6.00
C ALA A 71 -30.16 -18.09 -6.97
N PHE A 72 -30.30 -18.35 -8.27
CA PHE A 72 -30.20 -17.35 -9.32
C PHE A 72 -31.59 -16.76 -9.62
N TYR A 73 -31.65 -15.45 -9.87
CA TYR A 73 -32.87 -14.69 -10.06
C TYR A 73 -32.72 -13.68 -11.20
N ASP A 74 -33.85 -13.19 -11.73
CA ASP A 74 -33.86 -12.31 -12.90
C ASP A 74 -33.48 -10.85 -12.56
N SER A 75 -33.39 -10.50 -11.27
CA SER A 75 -33.06 -9.13 -10.83
C SER A 75 -32.36 -9.05 -9.46
N PRO A 76 -31.64 -7.94 -9.20
CA PRO A 76 -31.10 -7.63 -7.86
C PRO A 76 -32.20 -7.55 -6.78
N ALA A 77 -33.36 -6.98 -7.12
CA ALA A 77 -34.46 -6.82 -6.18
C ALA A 77 -35.03 -8.16 -5.72
N GLU A 78 -35.26 -9.08 -6.66
CA GLU A 78 -35.72 -10.44 -6.36
C GLU A 78 -34.66 -11.23 -5.58
N THR A 79 -33.38 -11.06 -5.92
CA THR A 79 -32.27 -11.64 -5.17
C THR A 79 -32.30 -11.22 -3.69
N LEU A 80 -32.50 -9.93 -3.43
CA LEU A 80 -32.58 -9.38 -2.07
C LEU A 80 -33.86 -9.79 -1.34
N GLU A 81 -34.98 -9.97 -2.03
CA GLU A 81 -36.23 -10.48 -1.44
C GLU A 81 -36.04 -11.91 -0.91
N ASN A 82 -35.25 -12.73 -1.62
CA ASN A 82 -35.02 -14.13 -1.27
C ASN A 82 -33.78 -14.38 -0.38
N ALA A 83 -32.85 -13.43 -0.30
CA ALA A 83 -31.65 -13.55 0.54
C ALA A 83 -31.92 -13.89 2.02
N PRO A 84 -32.98 -13.38 2.70
CA PRO A 84 -33.29 -13.76 4.08
C PRO A 84 -33.42 -15.27 4.32
N ALA A 85 -34.01 -16.02 3.39
CA ALA A 85 -34.15 -17.46 3.54
C ALA A 85 -32.80 -18.19 3.52
N ALA A 86 -31.88 -17.75 2.65
CA ALA A 86 -30.52 -18.28 2.59
C ALA A 86 -29.71 -17.90 3.84
N ILE A 87 -29.88 -16.67 4.33
CA ILE A 87 -29.25 -16.19 5.57
C ILE A 87 -29.71 -17.04 6.77
N GLU A 88 -31.01 -17.25 6.95
CA GLU A 88 -31.55 -18.03 8.07
C GLU A 88 -31.09 -19.50 8.01
N LYS A 89 -30.88 -20.05 6.80
CA LYS A 89 -30.27 -21.37 6.63
C LYS A 89 -28.83 -21.42 7.13
N VAL A 90 -28.03 -20.38 6.84
CA VAL A 90 -26.66 -20.25 7.38
C VAL A 90 -26.70 -20.08 8.90
N MET A 91 -27.61 -19.26 9.43
CA MET A 91 -27.74 -19.03 10.87
C MET A 91 -28.19 -20.27 11.65
N ALA A 92 -29.04 -21.11 11.05
CA ALA A 92 -29.50 -22.36 11.66
C ALA A 92 -28.38 -23.39 11.87
N ASP A 93 -27.31 -23.32 11.08
CA ASP A 93 -26.14 -24.19 11.16
C ASP A 93 -24.83 -23.39 11.31
N PHE A 94 -24.91 -22.27 12.04
CA PHE A 94 -23.88 -21.23 12.05
C PHE A 94 -22.50 -21.76 12.45
N GLU A 95 -22.42 -22.59 13.49
CA GLU A 95 -21.15 -23.14 13.96
C GLU A 95 -20.46 -24.04 12.92
N ASN A 96 -21.22 -24.72 12.06
CA ASN A 96 -20.65 -25.49 10.96
C ASN A 96 -20.33 -24.60 9.75
N ALA A 97 -21.16 -23.59 9.46
CA ALA A 97 -20.89 -22.62 8.40
C ALA A 97 -19.53 -21.91 8.59
N LYS A 98 -19.14 -21.66 9.84
CA LYS A 98 -17.83 -21.08 10.17
C LYS A 98 -16.63 -21.99 9.87
N ARG A 99 -16.85 -23.27 9.57
CA ARG A 99 -15.79 -24.24 9.29
C ARG A 99 -15.43 -24.25 7.81
N GLN A 100 -14.16 -23.98 7.51
CA GLN A 100 -13.55 -23.95 6.18
C GLN A 100 -12.54 -25.10 5.97
N GLY A 101 -12.06 -25.72 7.05
CA GLY A 101 -11.12 -26.84 7.01
C GLY A 101 -9.64 -26.46 6.95
N ASP A 102 -9.32 -25.16 6.99
CA ASP A 102 -7.97 -24.61 7.02
C ASP A 102 -7.69 -23.76 8.28
N GLU A 103 -8.45 -24.00 9.36
CA GLU A 103 -8.42 -23.16 10.54
C GLU A 103 -7.21 -23.41 11.44
N GLY A 104 -6.71 -22.32 12.04
CA GLY A 104 -5.76 -22.28 13.14
C GLY A 104 -6.25 -21.37 14.27
N GLU A 105 -5.34 -20.86 15.09
CA GLU A 105 -5.66 -19.90 16.14
C GLU A 105 -5.80 -18.47 15.57
N PRO A 106 -6.84 -17.71 15.95
CA PRO A 106 -7.01 -16.33 15.52
C PRO A 106 -5.90 -15.42 16.09
N VAL A 107 -5.18 -14.69 15.24
CA VAL A 107 -4.10 -13.76 15.64
C VAL A 107 -4.63 -12.57 16.46
N ASP A 108 -4.35 -12.51 17.76
CA ASP A 108 -4.65 -11.31 18.54
C ASP A 108 -3.55 -10.24 18.39
N PHE A 109 -3.68 -9.44 17.33
CA PHE A 109 -2.64 -8.52 16.86
C PHE A 109 -2.27 -7.41 17.85
N PHE A 110 -3.27 -6.85 18.54
CA PHE A 110 -3.11 -5.65 19.37
C PHE A 110 -2.94 -5.96 20.85
N THR A 111 -3.19 -7.20 21.28
CA THR A 111 -2.88 -7.61 22.66
C THR A 111 -1.38 -7.56 22.89
N PRO A 112 -0.90 -6.75 23.86
CA PRO A 112 0.53 -6.63 24.14
C PRO A 112 1.16 -7.97 24.51
N VAL A 113 2.17 -8.40 23.76
CA VAL A 113 2.97 -9.60 24.09
C VAL A 113 4.17 -9.27 24.99
N PHE A 114 4.47 -7.97 25.17
CA PHE A 114 5.52 -7.47 26.07
C PHE A 114 4.98 -6.43 27.06
N PRO A 115 5.69 -6.20 28.19
CA PRO A 115 5.35 -5.13 29.14
C PRO A 115 5.39 -3.75 28.48
N ALA A 116 4.59 -2.81 28.99
CA ALA A 116 4.43 -1.45 28.44
C ALA A 116 5.75 -0.71 28.17
N VAL A 117 6.80 -0.92 28.98
CA VAL A 117 8.11 -0.29 28.80
C VAL A 117 8.84 -0.71 27.51
N ARG A 118 8.48 -1.87 26.95
CA ARG A 118 9.02 -2.38 25.69
C ARG A 118 8.16 -2.03 24.47
N LEU A 119 6.93 -1.55 24.69
CA LEU A 119 6.03 -1.22 23.60
C LEU A 119 6.51 0.02 22.87
N ASN A 120 6.32 0.01 21.55
CA ASN A 120 6.55 1.18 20.74
C ASN A 120 5.64 2.35 21.20
N PRO A 121 6.16 3.58 21.34
CA PRO A 121 5.34 4.74 21.67
C PRO A 121 4.22 4.99 20.67
N GLU A 122 4.45 4.78 19.37
CA GLU A 122 3.43 4.97 18.33
C GLU A 122 2.32 3.92 18.42
N LEU A 123 2.65 2.67 18.78
CA LEU A 123 1.64 1.67 19.12
C LEU A 123 0.83 2.11 20.35
N THR A 124 1.50 2.60 21.39
CA THR A 124 0.80 3.10 22.60
C THR A 124 -0.18 4.21 22.23
N THR A 125 0.22 5.14 21.36
CA THR A 125 -0.66 6.18 20.81
C THR A 125 -1.85 5.58 20.05
N LEU A 126 -1.62 4.62 19.15
CA LEU A 126 -2.66 3.91 18.41
C LEU A 126 -3.67 3.21 19.32
N LEU A 127 -3.22 2.57 20.40
CA LEU A 127 -4.08 1.84 21.34
C LEU A 127 -4.88 2.75 22.29
N THR A 128 -4.34 3.91 22.65
CA THR A 128 -4.89 4.73 23.75
C THR A 128 -5.62 5.98 23.31
N GLN A 129 -5.28 6.55 22.15
CA GLN A 129 -5.90 7.77 21.68
C GLN A 129 -7.11 7.46 20.80
N ARG A 130 -8.29 7.94 21.22
CA ARG A 130 -9.55 7.80 20.49
C ARG A 130 -9.46 8.27 19.04
N SER A 131 -8.65 9.29 18.76
CA SER A 131 -8.43 9.82 17.41
C SER A 131 -7.88 8.79 16.42
N PHE A 132 -7.25 7.71 16.89
CA PHE A 132 -6.76 6.60 16.07
C PHE A 132 -7.67 5.37 16.08
N SER A 133 -8.85 5.45 16.69
CA SER A 133 -9.80 4.33 16.69
C SER A 133 -10.20 3.85 15.29
N PRO A 134 -10.36 4.71 14.26
CA PRO A 134 -10.59 4.20 12.91
C PRO A 134 -9.43 3.35 12.37
N ALA A 135 -8.18 3.79 12.56
CA ALA A 135 -6.98 3.03 12.16
C ALA A 135 -6.90 1.69 12.90
N LEU A 136 -7.12 1.71 14.22
CA LEU A 136 -7.11 0.49 15.03
C LEU A 136 -8.11 -0.54 14.52
N GLU A 137 -9.36 -0.11 14.28
CA GLU A 137 -10.44 -1.01 13.92
C GLU A 137 -10.34 -1.52 12.47
N ILE A 138 -9.81 -0.75 11.53
CA ILE A 138 -9.60 -1.23 10.14
C ILE A 138 -8.42 -2.22 10.03
N ILE A 139 -7.39 -2.07 10.86
CA ILE A 139 -6.24 -2.98 10.88
C ILE A 139 -6.64 -4.38 11.41
N LYS A 140 -7.61 -4.48 12.33
CA LYS A 140 -8.04 -5.77 12.90
C LYS A 140 -8.45 -6.80 11.85
N PRO A 141 -9.42 -6.53 10.94
CA PRO A 141 -9.79 -7.50 9.90
C PRO A 141 -8.65 -7.77 8.91
N MET A 142 -7.81 -6.78 8.58
CA MET A 142 -6.62 -6.98 7.73
C MET A 142 -5.68 -8.03 8.33
N MET A 143 -5.37 -7.90 9.62
CA MET A 143 -4.41 -8.78 10.30
C MET A 143 -4.93 -10.20 10.49
N ARG A 144 -6.24 -10.46 10.31
CA ARG A 144 -6.76 -11.83 10.22
C ARG A 144 -6.33 -12.54 8.93
N TRP A 145 -6.00 -11.77 7.90
CA TRP A 145 -5.56 -12.26 6.59
C TRP A 145 -4.05 -12.11 6.34
N TYR A 146 -3.39 -11.29 7.14
CA TYR A 146 -1.94 -11.14 7.04
C TYR A 146 -1.25 -12.38 7.63
N GLU A 147 -0.66 -13.17 6.75
CA GLU A 147 0.17 -14.31 7.15
C GLU A 147 1.56 -13.84 7.60
N ASP A 148 2.04 -14.38 8.73
CA ASP A 148 3.36 -14.13 9.31
C ASP A 148 4.17 -15.45 9.35
N PRO A 149 4.78 -15.87 8.22
CA PRO A 149 5.48 -17.16 8.15
C PRO A 149 6.67 -17.27 9.12
N ASP A 150 7.33 -16.15 9.41
CA ASP A 150 8.49 -16.09 10.30
C ASP A 150 8.10 -15.99 11.79
N GLY A 151 6.82 -15.71 12.08
CA GLY A 151 6.27 -15.60 13.43
C GLY A 151 6.80 -14.40 14.23
N ASN A 152 7.44 -13.43 13.59
CA ASN A 152 8.10 -12.30 14.24
C ASN A 152 7.40 -10.95 13.98
N TYR A 153 6.39 -10.92 13.11
CA TYR A 153 5.75 -9.70 12.67
C TYR A 153 5.09 -8.96 13.83
N VAL A 154 4.32 -9.69 14.66
CA VAL A 154 3.60 -9.10 15.81
C VAL A 154 4.59 -8.55 16.84
N GLU A 155 5.64 -9.32 17.17
CA GLU A 155 6.69 -8.86 18.09
C GLU A 155 7.35 -7.57 17.57
N GLN A 156 7.74 -7.55 16.29
CA GLN A 156 8.40 -6.39 15.70
C GLN A 156 7.47 -5.18 15.64
N PHE A 157 6.22 -5.37 15.20
CA PHE A 157 5.22 -4.31 15.15
C PHE A 157 5.01 -3.68 16.53
N GLN A 158 4.95 -4.50 17.59
CA GLN A 158 4.72 -4.01 18.94
C GLN A 158 5.95 -3.36 19.58
N THR A 159 7.15 -3.59 19.08
CA THR A 159 8.40 -3.14 19.72
C THR A 159 9.23 -2.21 18.83
N THR A 160 10.15 -2.73 18.04
CA THR A 160 11.19 -1.94 17.35
C THR A 160 10.88 -1.65 15.89
N GLY A 161 9.91 -2.35 15.30
CA GLY A 161 9.62 -2.35 13.86
C GLY A 161 8.28 -1.74 13.47
N PHE A 162 7.63 -0.96 14.35
CA PHE A 162 6.26 -0.42 14.10
C PHE A 162 6.08 0.17 12.70
N ASN A 163 6.91 1.15 12.31
CA ASN A 163 6.78 1.80 11.00
C ASN A 163 7.10 0.88 9.82
N THR A 164 8.13 0.04 9.92
CA THR A 164 8.48 -0.93 8.86
C THR A 164 7.37 -1.97 8.67
N ARG A 165 6.79 -2.48 9.75
CA ARG A 165 5.67 -3.43 9.68
C ARG A 165 4.39 -2.74 9.20
N LEU A 166 4.15 -1.50 9.60
CA LEU A 166 3.03 -0.71 9.05
C LEU A 166 3.18 -0.46 7.55
N TRP A 167 4.41 -0.27 7.04
CA TRP A 167 4.69 -0.18 5.61
C TRP A 167 4.31 -1.46 4.86
N GLU A 168 4.71 -2.62 5.38
CA GLU A 168 4.31 -3.91 4.81
C GLU A 168 2.79 -4.12 4.86
N LEU A 169 2.12 -3.74 5.94
CA LEU A 169 0.67 -3.79 6.02
C LEU A 169 -0.01 -2.89 4.99
N TYR A 170 0.57 -1.72 4.72
CA TYR A 170 0.09 -0.84 3.66
C TYR A 170 0.25 -1.51 2.28
N LEU A 171 1.40 -2.13 2.00
CA LEU A 171 1.62 -2.86 0.75
C LEU A 171 0.62 -4.00 0.58
N PHE A 172 0.32 -4.73 1.66
CA PHE A 172 -0.74 -5.73 1.67
C PHE A 172 -2.11 -5.13 1.33
N ALA A 173 -2.50 -4.03 1.97
CA ALA A 173 -3.78 -3.37 1.71
C ALA A 173 -3.89 -2.82 0.27
N MET A 174 -2.80 -2.24 -0.24
CA MET A 174 -2.70 -1.74 -1.63
C MET A 174 -2.84 -2.88 -2.64
N LEU A 175 -2.14 -3.99 -2.45
CA LEU A 175 -2.24 -5.17 -3.32
C LEU A 175 -3.62 -5.84 -3.25
N ALA A 176 -4.29 -5.79 -2.10
CA ALA A 176 -5.64 -6.34 -1.92
C ALA A 176 -6.75 -5.43 -2.49
N GLU A 177 -6.47 -4.15 -2.76
CA GLU A 177 -7.41 -3.22 -3.39
C GLU A 177 -7.54 -3.48 -4.90
N VAL A 178 -6.45 -3.91 -5.53
CA VAL A 178 -6.40 -4.32 -6.93
C VAL A 178 -6.71 -5.82 -7.06
N PRO A 179 -7.07 -6.33 -8.25
CA PRO A 179 -7.51 -7.72 -8.42
C PRO A 179 -6.35 -8.74 -8.38
N PHE A 180 -5.50 -8.67 -7.35
CA PHE A 180 -4.45 -9.63 -7.06
C PHE A 180 -4.86 -10.58 -5.93
N ALA A 181 -4.46 -11.84 -6.08
CA ALA A 181 -4.25 -12.74 -4.97
C ALA A 181 -2.82 -12.54 -4.47
N ILE A 182 -2.66 -12.35 -3.18
CA ILE A 182 -1.34 -12.32 -2.53
C ILE A 182 -0.96 -13.77 -2.22
N GLU A 183 -0.02 -14.31 -2.97
CA GLU A 183 0.51 -15.66 -2.82
C GLU A 183 1.61 -15.69 -1.75
N ARG A 184 1.44 -16.52 -0.72
CA ARG A 184 2.40 -16.68 0.39
C ARG A 184 3.17 -18.02 0.36
N LYS A 185 3.23 -18.68 -0.80
CA LYS A 185 3.94 -19.97 -0.97
C LYS A 185 5.46 -19.87 -0.84
N HIS A 186 6.01 -18.67 -0.98
CA HIS A 186 7.43 -18.39 -0.97
C HIS A 186 7.71 -17.27 0.03
N SER A 187 8.84 -17.35 0.74
CA SER A 187 9.25 -16.37 1.76
C SER A 187 9.99 -15.16 1.18
N VAL A 188 10.31 -15.16 -0.11
CA VAL A 188 10.98 -14.06 -0.81
C VAL A 188 10.46 -13.95 -2.25
N PRO A 189 10.31 -12.75 -2.81
CA PRO A 189 10.28 -11.45 -2.13
C PRO A 189 9.14 -11.34 -1.10
N ASP A 190 9.13 -10.28 -0.29
CA ASP A 190 8.14 -10.05 0.78
C ASP A 190 6.66 -10.21 0.31
N PHE A 191 6.37 -9.86 -0.95
CA PHE A 191 5.07 -10.07 -1.59
C PHE A 191 5.20 -10.70 -2.98
N SER A 192 4.35 -11.69 -3.23
CA SER A 192 4.07 -12.27 -4.55
C SER A 192 2.59 -12.06 -4.84
N ALA A 193 2.27 -11.29 -5.87
CA ALA A 193 0.90 -10.97 -6.25
C ALA A 193 0.61 -11.52 -7.65
N ALA A 194 -0.56 -12.11 -7.86
CA ALA A 194 -0.98 -12.67 -9.14
C ALA A 194 -2.45 -12.39 -9.41
N GLY A 195 -2.78 -12.02 -10.65
CA GLY A 195 -4.14 -11.71 -11.07
C GLY A 195 -4.29 -11.76 -12.59
N PRO A 196 -5.47 -11.41 -13.13
CA PRO A 196 -5.75 -11.47 -14.57
C PRO A 196 -4.80 -10.63 -15.43
N LEU A 197 -4.27 -9.53 -14.87
CA LEU A 197 -3.35 -8.63 -15.57
C LEU A 197 -1.89 -9.13 -15.56
N GLY A 198 -1.55 -10.08 -14.68
CA GLY A 198 -0.20 -10.63 -14.59
C GLY A 198 0.25 -10.90 -13.17
N LYS A 199 1.58 -10.97 -12.99
CA LYS A 199 2.22 -11.17 -11.70
C LYS A 199 3.08 -9.96 -11.34
N LEU A 200 3.20 -9.69 -10.04
CA LEU A 200 4.02 -8.63 -9.49
C LEU A 200 4.72 -9.13 -8.23
N PHE A 201 6.03 -8.92 -8.15
CA PHE A 201 6.83 -9.25 -6.97
C PHE A 201 7.35 -7.97 -6.33
N ILE A 202 7.17 -7.84 -5.01
CA ILE A 202 7.58 -6.65 -4.27
C ILE A 202 8.48 -7.06 -3.11
N GLU A 203 9.65 -6.43 -3.02
CA GLU A 203 10.54 -6.50 -1.87
C GLU A 203 10.51 -5.18 -1.10
N ALA A 204 10.14 -5.22 0.17
CA ALA A 204 10.00 -4.04 1.01
C ALA A 204 11.32 -3.68 1.71
N THR A 205 11.56 -2.38 1.85
CA THR A 205 12.68 -1.86 2.63
C THR A 205 12.34 -0.48 3.20
N SER A 206 13.14 -0.02 4.15
CA SER A 206 12.96 1.29 4.75
C SER A 206 14.29 1.97 5.08
N VAL A 207 14.29 3.29 5.00
CA VAL A 207 15.34 4.12 5.57
C VAL A 207 15.03 4.29 7.05
N ASN A 208 15.91 3.79 7.91
CA ASN A 208 15.74 3.87 9.37
C ASN A 208 16.73 4.87 9.98
N PRO A 209 16.49 5.35 11.22
CA PRO A 209 17.42 6.25 11.91
C PRO A 209 18.82 5.65 11.97
N SER A 210 19.84 6.49 11.80
CA SER A 210 21.24 6.07 11.97
C SER A 210 21.69 6.44 13.37
N GLY A 211 22.27 5.50 14.11
CA GLY A 211 22.95 5.79 15.38
C GLY A 211 24.30 6.50 15.19
N ALA A 212 24.77 6.66 13.96
CA ALA A 212 26.05 7.27 13.67
C ALA A 212 25.93 8.79 13.52
N ALA A 213 26.66 9.54 14.36
CA ALA A 213 26.59 11.00 14.41
C ALA A 213 26.89 11.70 13.07
N HIS A 214 27.73 11.11 12.21
CA HIS A 214 28.07 11.66 10.89
C HIS A 214 26.94 11.53 9.85
N LEU A 215 25.86 10.81 10.17
CA LEU A 215 24.64 10.71 9.36
C LEU A 215 23.45 11.38 10.06
N ALA A 216 23.72 12.34 10.95
CA ALA A 216 22.67 13.17 11.51
C ALA A 216 21.99 14.00 10.39
N PRO A 217 20.66 14.18 10.43
CA PRO A 217 19.96 15.02 9.46
C PRO A 217 20.49 16.46 9.50
N PRO A 218 20.69 17.11 8.34
CA PRO A 218 21.03 18.52 8.32
C PRO A 218 19.86 19.40 8.80
N PRO A 219 20.16 20.66 9.19
CA PRO A 219 19.12 21.68 9.26
C PRO A 219 18.47 21.87 7.89
N MET A 220 17.19 22.23 7.85
CA MET A 220 16.41 22.48 6.62
C MET A 220 15.71 23.84 6.62
N ALA A 221 16.31 24.83 7.29
CA ALA A 221 15.70 26.14 7.49
C ALA A 221 15.76 27.02 6.22
N THR A 222 16.86 26.93 5.45
CA THR A 222 17.06 27.71 4.21
C THR A 222 16.81 26.88 2.95
N ASP A 223 16.63 27.55 1.81
CA ASP A 223 16.49 26.86 0.51
C ASP A 223 17.75 26.10 0.10
N GLU A 224 18.92 26.66 0.40
CA GLU A 224 20.21 25.99 0.19
C GLU A 224 20.30 24.70 1.01
N GLN A 225 19.90 24.75 2.28
CA GLN A 225 19.86 23.59 3.16
C GLN A 225 18.86 22.52 2.70
N ARG A 226 17.67 22.93 2.25
CA ARG A 226 16.68 22.01 1.66
C ARG A 226 17.20 21.37 0.38
N THR A 227 17.86 22.16 -0.47
CA THR A 227 18.48 21.68 -1.70
C THR A 227 19.57 20.66 -1.39
N ASP A 228 20.46 20.94 -0.45
CA ASP A 228 21.54 20.03 -0.07
C ASP A 228 21.02 18.74 0.59
N PHE A 229 19.96 18.86 1.40
CA PHE A 229 19.24 17.71 1.95
C PHE A 229 18.69 16.78 0.85
N LEU A 230 18.01 17.36 -0.14
CA LEU A 230 17.40 16.62 -1.25
C LEU A 230 18.42 16.10 -2.26
N ARG A 231 19.43 16.90 -2.57
CA ARG A 231 20.43 16.61 -3.60
C ARG A 231 21.53 15.68 -3.12
N ASN A 232 21.86 15.67 -1.83
CA ASN A 232 23.00 14.91 -1.31
C ASN A 232 22.66 13.98 -0.15
N TYR A 233 22.08 14.50 0.94
CA TYR A 233 21.88 13.72 2.16
C TYR A 233 20.89 12.55 1.95
N MET A 234 19.68 12.81 1.44
CA MET A 234 18.68 11.75 1.27
C MET A 234 19.03 10.68 0.25
N PRO A 235 19.64 11.00 -0.92
CA PRO A 235 20.18 9.99 -1.83
C PRO A 235 21.12 9.00 -1.12
N ILE A 236 22.00 9.49 -0.24
CA ILE A 236 22.88 8.65 0.58
C ILE A 236 22.11 7.73 1.54
N ARG A 237 20.96 8.18 2.03
CA ARG A 237 20.09 7.42 2.91
C ARG A 237 19.27 6.37 2.16
N PHE A 238 18.83 6.65 0.93
CA PHE A 238 18.15 5.68 0.07
C PHE A 238 19.09 4.61 -0.50
N ALA A 239 20.32 4.98 -0.83
CA ALA A 239 21.30 4.07 -1.43
C ALA A 239 21.58 2.84 -0.56
N GLY A 240 21.72 3.01 0.76
CA GLY A 240 21.98 1.91 1.69
C GLY A 240 20.98 0.76 1.56
N PRO A 241 19.68 0.96 1.87
CA PRO A 241 18.68 -0.09 1.75
C PRO A 241 18.49 -0.60 0.33
N LEU A 242 18.48 0.26 -0.70
CA LEU A 242 18.27 -0.17 -2.08
C LEU A 242 19.42 -1.04 -2.62
N VAL A 243 20.67 -0.61 -2.42
CA VAL A 243 21.86 -1.40 -2.81
C VAL A 243 21.94 -2.67 -1.98
N ASN A 244 21.58 -2.65 -0.69
CA ASN A 244 21.51 -3.87 0.11
C ASN A 244 20.49 -4.87 -0.44
N LYS A 245 19.31 -4.42 -0.90
CA LYS A 245 18.33 -5.30 -1.53
C LYS A 245 18.80 -5.80 -2.90
N LEU A 246 19.39 -4.93 -3.73
CA LEU A 246 20.00 -5.33 -5.00
C LEU A 246 21.12 -6.37 -4.79
N THR A 247 21.90 -6.24 -3.72
CA THR A 247 23.02 -7.12 -3.35
C THR A 247 22.63 -8.29 -2.43
N HIS A 248 21.36 -8.42 -2.05
CA HIS A 248 20.89 -9.50 -1.20
C HIS A 248 20.86 -10.85 -1.95
N LYS A 249 21.04 -11.93 -1.19
CA LYS A 249 20.86 -13.31 -1.62
C LYS A 249 20.08 -14.08 -0.58
N HIS A 250 19.06 -14.80 -1.02
CA HIS A 250 18.33 -15.77 -0.23
C HIS A 250 18.61 -17.16 -0.80
N GLN A 251 19.11 -18.07 0.03
CA GLN A 251 19.54 -19.41 -0.40
C GLN A 251 20.52 -19.37 -1.60
N GLU A 252 21.52 -18.49 -1.54
CA GLU A 252 22.52 -18.21 -2.58
C GLU A 252 22.00 -17.58 -3.89
N LEU A 253 20.69 -17.40 -4.00
CA LEU A 253 20.02 -16.81 -5.17
C LEU A 253 19.65 -15.35 -4.94
N ARG A 254 19.77 -14.54 -5.99
CA ARG A 254 19.12 -13.23 -6.10
C ARG A 254 17.61 -13.39 -6.20
N TYR A 255 16.86 -12.35 -5.85
CA TYR A 255 15.39 -12.36 -5.98
C TYR A 255 14.92 -12.80 -7.38
N TRP A 256 15.51 -12.24 -8.45
CA TRP A 256 15.17 -12.55 -9.84
C TRP A 256 15.66 -13.92 -10.35
N GLU A 257 16.54 -14.59 -9.59
CA GLU A 257 17.03 -15.94 -9.93
C GLU A 257 16.08 -17.04 -9.41
N HIS A 258 15.20 -16.71 -8.46
CA HIS A 258 14.24 -17.67 -7.96
C HIS A 258 13.24 -18.09 -9.06
N PRO A 259 12.92 -19.40 -9.20
CA PRO A 259 12.06 -19.89 -10.27
C PRO A 259 10.67 -19.25 -10.35
N HIS A 260 10.09 -18.86 -9.22
CA HIS A 260 8.76 -18.24 -9.17
C HIS A 260 8.79 -16.75 -9.54
N VAL A 261 9.92 -16.07 -9.39
CA VAL A 261 10.10 -14.63 -9.73
C VAL A 261 10.55 -14.46 -11.17
N ARG A 262 11.40 -15.36 -11.67
CA ARG A 262 12.02 -15.26 -13.00
C ARG A 262 10.98 -14.98 -14.09
N ASN A 263 11.30 -14.04 -14.99
CA ASN A 263 10.44 -13.59 -16.09
C ASN A 263 9.19 -12.80 -15.66
N ASN A 264 9.13 -12.31 -14.43
CA ASN A 264 8.07 -11.42 -13.93
C ASN A 264 8.66 -10.12 -13.38
N PRO A 265 7.88 -9.02 -13.32
CA PRO A 265 8.36 -7.76 -12.80
C PRO A 265 8.67 -7.84 -11.30
N LEU A 266 9.81 -7.28 -10.92
CA LEU A 266 10.31 -7.18 -9.55
C LEU A 266 10.47 -5.73 -9.16
N VAL A 267 9.80 -5.33 -8.08
CA VAL A 267 9.74 -3.96 -7.60
C VAL A 267 10.34 -3.87 -6.21
N PHE A 268 11.13 -2.82 -5.97
CA PHE A 268 11.56 -2.47 -4.61
C PHE A 268 10.65 -1.39 -4.04
N ALA A 269 10.11 -1.64 -2.87
CA ALA A 269 9.19 -0.76 -2.16
C ALA A 269 9.90 -0.12 -0.97
N ILE A 270 10.27 1.15 -1.09
CA ILE A 270 11.06 1.87 -0.10
C ILE A 270 10.24 2.97 0.58
N GLN A 271 10.44 3.14 1.88
CA GLN A 271 9.82 4.21 2.66
C GLN A 271 10.82 4.83 3.64
N ASP A 272 10.66 6.13 3.91
CA ASP A 272 11.53 6.86 4.83
C ASP A 272 10.96 6.98 6.25
N PHE A 273 11.65 6.41 7.22
CA PHE A 273 11.35 6.47 8.65
C PHE A 273 12.53 6.99 9.47
N HIS A 274 13.49 7.67 8.83
CA HIS A 274 14.75 8.01 9.49
C HIS A 274 14.62 9.10 10.56
N ALA A 275 13.58 9.94 10.45
CA ALA A 275 13.30 11.03 11.38
C ALA A 275 11.79 11.33 11.44
N PRO A 276 11.30 11.91 12.55
CA PRO A 276 9.91 12.37 12.64
C PRO A 276 9.55 13.35 11.52
N GLY A 277 8.44 13.09 10.83
CA GLY A 277 7.95 13.93 9.74
C GLY A 277 8.78 13.87 8.44
N SER A 278 9.77 12.98 8.35
CA SER A 278 10.66 12.85 7.17
C SER A 278 9.93 12.70 5.83
N LEU A 279 8.85 11.93 5.83
CA LEU A 279 8.00 11.71 4.65
C LEU A 279 7.38 12.98 4.05
N ALA A 280 7.34 14.09 4.79
CA ALA A 280 6.79 15.35 4.26
C ALA A 280 7.72 16.05 3.27
N TYR A 281 8.99 15.62 3.15
CA TYR A 281 9.99 16.32 2.36
C TYR A 281 11.05 15.42 1.72
N SER A 282 11.10 14.12 2.01
CA SER A 282 12.18 13.27 1.52
C SER A 282 11.89 12.52 0.21
N SER A 283 10.62 12.45 -0.22
CA SER A 283 10.22 11.72 -1.44
C SER A 283 10.86 12.28 -2.71
N ASP A 284 11.05 13.60 -2.78
CA ASP A 284 11.55 14.28 -3.98
C ASP A 284 13.04 13.98 -4.25
N ALA A 285 13.76 13.52 -3.23
CA ALA A 285 15.14 13.09 -3.35
C ALA A 285 15.31 11.68 -3.93
N LEU A 286 14.25 10.86 -3.91
CA LEU A 286 14.31 9.50 -4.44
C LEU A 286 14.58 9.48 -5.95
N PRO A 287 13.82 10.16 -6.83
CA PRO A 287 14.12 10.16 -8.26
C PRO A 287 15.51 10.73 -8.58
N VAL A 288 16.01 11.66 -7.77
CA VAL A 288 17.36 12.20 -7.92
C VAL A 288 18.41 11.09 -7.82
N TYR A 289 18.29 10.23 -6.82
CA TYR A 289 19.16 9.07 -6.66
C TYR A 289 18.92 7.99 -7.72
N LEU A 290 17.65 7.70 -8.03
CA LEU A 290 17.30 6.59 -8.92
C LEU A 290 17.83 6.80 -10.34
N TYR A 291 17.69 8.02 -10.85
CA TYR A 291 18.04 8.37 -12.22
C TYR A 291 19.40 9.07 -12.35
N GLY A 292 20.00 9.53 -11.25
CA GLY A 292 21.26 10.27 -11.30
C GLY A 292 21.10 11.66 -11.90
N MET A 293 20.00 12.34 -11.58
CA MET A 293 19.61 13.59 -12.22
C MET A 293 19.03 14.58 -11.22
N TRP A 294 19.31 15.86 -11.43
CA TRP A 294 18.72 16.97 -10.71
C TRP A 294 17.91 17.82 -11.67
N TRP A 295 16.65 18.09 -11.34
CA TRP A 295 15.79 18.91 -12.18
C TRP A 295 15.65 20.30 -11.56
N THR A 296 16.17 21.32 -12.24
CA THR A 296 15.91 22.71 -11.91
C THR A 296 14.76 23.25 -12.77
N LYS A 297 13.95 24.13 -12.18
CA LYS A 297 12.98 24.93 -12.93
C LYS A 297 13.69 26.22 -13.36
N GLU A 298 13.98 26.38 -14.64
CA GLU A 298 14.47 27.64 -15.20
C GLU A 298 13.34 28.33 -15.97
N GLN A 299 13.36 29.66 -16.06
CA GLN A 299 12.48 30.37 -16.98
C GLN A 299 13.24 30.66 -18.28
N ASP A 300 12.67 30.27 -19.42
CA ASP A 300 13.21 30.64 -20.72
C ASP A 300 13.05 32.15 -20.99
N ALA A 301 13.60 32.62 -22.11
CA ALA A 301 13.52 34.03 -22.51
C ALA A 301 12.08 34.54 -22.77
N ALA A 302 11.11 33.64 -22.90
CA ALA A 302 9.69 33.94 -23.05
C ALA A 302 8.92 33.85 -21.71
N GLY A 303 9.60 33.51 -20.61
CA GLY A 303 9.02 33.36 -19.28
C GLY A 303 8.37 32.00 -19.01
N ASN A 304 8.53 31.01 -19.91
CA ASN A 304 8.03 29.66 -19.69
C ASN A 304 8.98 28.91 -18.75
N VAL A 305 8.42 28.15 -17.81
CA VAL A 305 9.22 27.26 -16.96
C VAL A 305 9.68 26.06 -17.78
N VAL A 306 10.98 25.93 -18.01
CA VAL A 306 11.63 24.80 -18.66
C VAL A 306 12.42 24.04 -17.60
N GLY A 307 12.17 22.74 -17.47
CA GLY A 307 12.99 21.87 -16.64
C GLY A 307 14.35 21.68 -17.29
N SER A 308 15.43 22.03 -16.60
CA SER A 308 16.80 21.73 -17.04
C SER A 308 17.33 20.54 -16.24
N PRO A 309 17.44 19.35 -16.86
CA PRO A 309 18.03 18.20 -16.21
C PRO A 309 19.56 18.33 -16.13
N GLU A 310 20.12 18.21 -14.94
CA GLU A 310 21.55 18.17 -14.65
C GLU A 310 21.93 16.76 -14.20
N ALA A 311 22.89 16.11 -14.87
CA ALA A 311 23.39 14.81 -14.44
C ALA A 311 24.17 14.95 -13.12
N ILE A 312 23.94 14.01 -12.20
CA ILE A 312 24.72 13.86 -10.96
C ILE A 312 25.45 12.53 -11.03
N GLU A 313 26.77 12.56 -10.93
CA GLU A 313 27.57 11.33 -10.87
C GLU A 313 27.68 10.78 -9.44
N THR A 314 27.78 11.68 -8.46
CA THR A 314 28.01 11.29 -7.06
C THR A 314 27.27 12.19 -6.07
N HIS A 315 26.89 11.62 -4.93
CA HIS A 315 26.37 12.35 -3.78
C HIS A 315 27.40 12.36 -2.64
N VAL A 316 27.55 13.49 -1.96
CA VAL A 316 28.56 13.66 -0.90
C VAL A 316 27.91 14.20 0.38
N TRP A 317 28.13 13.51 1.50
CA TRP A 317 27.71 13.98 2.82
C TRP A 317 28.74 13.64 3.89
N GLY A 318 29.37 14.67 4.47
CA GLY A 318 30.53 14.50 5.35
C GLY A 318 31.62 13.71 4.61
N ASP A 319 32.04 12.59 5.18
CA ASP A 319 33.07 11.72 4.59
C ASP A 319 32.48 10.65 3.65
N LYS A 320 31.15 10.55 3.55
CA LYS A 320 30.49 9.53 2.73
C LYS A 320 30.27 10.04 1.32
N VAL A 321 30.76 9.26 0.35
CA VAL A 321 30.53 9.47 -1.09
C VAL A 321 29.90 8.21 -1.65
N ILE A 322 28.86 8.38 -2.47
CA ILE A 322 28.24 7.29 -3.22
C ILE A 322 28.08 7.68 -4.69
N GLU A 323 28.03 6.68 -5.57
CA GLU A 323 27.58 6.85 -6.95
C GLU A 323 26.06 7.12 -6.98
N SER A 324 25.64 7.96 -7.91
CA SER A 324 24.23 8.21 -8.20
C SER A 324 23.72 7.30 -9.34
N GLY A 325 22.42 7.31 -9.58
CA GLY A 325 21.81 6.53 -10.67
C GLY A 325 21.67 5.06 -10.32
N PHE A 326 20.85 4.73 -9.32
CA PHE A 326 20.56 3.34 -8.91
C PHE A 326 20.19 2.43 -10.10
N PHE A 327 19.38 2.92 -11.05
CA PHE A 327 18.95 2.16 -12.23
C PHE A 327 20.04 1.88 -13.26
N TYR A 328 21.25 2.43 -13.05
CA TYR A 328 22.42 2.22 -13.90
C TYR A 328 23.52 1.43 -13.19
N LEU A 329 23.29 1.00 -11.95
CA LEU A 329 24.20 0.09 -11.25
C LEU A 329 24.17 -1.31 -11.90
N PRO A 330 25.26 -2.09 -11.80
CA PRO A 330 25.24 -3.49 -12.22
C PRO A 330 24.12 -4.28 -11.53
N ASP A 331 23.48 -5.19 -12.26
CA ASP A 331 22.31 -5.99 -11.86
C ASP A 331 21.00 -5.20 -11.72
N ALA A 332 21.01 -3.86 -11.83
CA ALA A 332 19.80 -3.06 -11.68
C ALA A 332 18.78 -3.32 -12.80
N GLU A 333 19.21 -3.82 -13.97
CA GLU A 333 18.34 -4.25 -15.08
C GLU A 333 17.35 -5.37 -14.67
N HIS A 334 17.55 -6.01 -13.52
CA HIS A 334 16.61 -6.99 -12.96
C HIS A 334 15.48 -6.39 -12.12
N ILE A 335 15.56 -5.09 -11.82
CA ILE A 335 14.54 -4.38 -11.04
C ILE A 335 13.68 -3.56 -12.00
N SER A 336 12.38 -3.82 -12.01
CA SER A 336 11.43 -3.18 -12.93
C SER A 336 11.12 -1.73 -12.56
N ALA A 337 10.96 -1.47 -11.25
CA ALA A 337 10.65 -0.14 -10.73
C ALA A 337 10.99 -0.04 -9.24
N VAL A 338 11.03 1.20 -8.73
CA VAL A 338 11.04 1.50 -7.29
C VAL A 338 9.79 2.28 -6.93
N ILE A 339 9.11 1.88 -5.87
CA ILE A 339 7.86 2.51 -5.40
C ILE A 339 8.01 3.13 -4.01
N ILE A 340 7.30 4.23 -3.78
CA ILE A 340 7.20 4.95 -2.50
C ILE A 340 5.81 5.57 -2.35
N ASN A 341 5.26 5.62 -1.15
CA ASN A 341 4.07 6.41 -0.87
C ASN A 341 4.26 7.22 0.43
N PRO A 342 4.61 8.50 0.38
CA PRO A 342 4.84 9.30 1.61
C PRO A 342 3.59 9.44 2.48
N ASN A 343 2.40 9.15 1.94
CA ASN A 343 1.14 9.17 2.70
C ASN A 343 0.85 7.86 3.43
N ALA A 344 1.59 6.76 3.14
CA ALA A 344 1.40 5.43 3.74
C ALA A 344 1.90 5.35 5.20
N THR A 345 1.27 6.13 6.07
CA THR A 345 1.49 6.15 7.52
C THR A 345 0.20 5.76 8.23
N ILE A 346 0.24 5.68 9.57
CA ILE A 346 -0.96 5.39 10.38
C ILE A 346 -2.10 6.38 10.11
N SER A 347 -1.80 7.61 9.68
CA SER A 347 -2.81 8.58 9.29
C SER A 347 -3.61 8.13 8.07
N LYS A 348 -3.03 7.39 7.11
CA LYS A 348 -3.78 6.83 5.98
C LYS A 348 -4.74 5.74 6.43
N PHE A 349 -4.29 4.82 7.27
CA PHE A 349 -5.18 3.84 7.92
C PHE A 349 -6.32 4.52 8.68
N ASN A 350 -6.05 5.65 9.32
CA ASN A 350 -7.08 6.41 10.04
C ASN A 350 -8.13 7.01 9.11
N ARG A 351 -7.72 7.54 7.95
CA ARG A 351 -8.64 8.08 6.94
C ARG A 351 -9.45 6.99 6.28
N MET A 352 -8.80 5.91 5.82
CA MET A 352 -9.46 4.76 5.22
C MET A 352 -10.43 4.10 6.21
N GLY A 353 -10.04 3.98 7.48
CA GLY A 353 -10.89 3.50 8.56
C GLY A 353 -12.13 4.37 8.75
N LEU A 354 -11.96 5.70 8.83
CA LEU A 354 -13.08 6.62 9.06
C LEU A 354 -14.07 6.59 7.88
N MET A 355 -13.57 6.60 6.64
CA MET A 355 -14.40 6.48 5.43
C MET A 355 -15.16 5.15 5.37
N ALA A 356 -14.53 4.07 5.84
CA ALA A 356 -15.16 2.76 5.98
C ALA A 356 -16.06 2.65 7.24
N GLY A 357 -16.35 3.75 7.94
CA GLY A 357 -17.24 3.77 9.10
C GLY A 357 -16.69 3.07 10.36
N PHE A 358 -15.37 2.89 10.45
CA PHE A 358 -14.71 2.37 11.63
C PHE A 358 -14.40 3.46 12.67
N GLY A 359 -14.21 3.03 13.91
CA GLY A 359 -13.79 3.88 15.01
C GLY A 359 -14.94 4.60 15.70
N SER A 360 -14.59 5.54 16.57
CA SER A 360 -15.56 6.31 17.34
C SER A 360 -16.26 7.37 16.47
N PRO A 361 -17.57 7.59 16.64
CA PRO A 361 -18.31 8.65 15.94
C PRO A 361 -17.88 10.07 16.37
N ASP A 362 -17.07 10.21 17.41
CA ASP A 362 -16.52 11.49 17.89
C ASP A 362 -15.19 11.86 17.20
N VAL A 363 -14.76 11.08 16.20
CA VAL A 363 -13.52 11.33 15.47
C VAL A 363 -13.84 12.10 14.20
N TRP A 364 -13.26 13.30 14.08
CA TRP A 364 -13.27 14.11 12.86
C TRP A 364 -11.84 14.27 12.36
N ILE A 365 -11.64 14.09 11.05
CA ILE A 365 -10.32 14.20 10.42
C ILE A 365 -10.40 15.22 9.29
N THR A 366 -9.51 16.22 9.32
CA THR A 366 -9.25 17.10 8.19
C THR A 366 -7.92 16.71 7.54
N ARG A 367 -7.95 16.41 6.24
CA ARG A 367 -6.73 16.26 5.43
C ARG A 367 -6.38 17.61 4.83
N ARG A 368 -5.13 18.03 4.97
CA ARG A 368 -4.58 19.23 4.32
C ARG A 368 -3.31 18.84 3.59
N GLY A 369 -3.14 19.34 2.38
CA GLY A 369 -1.97 19.06 1.58
C GLY A 369 -1.92 19.95 0.36
N PHE A 370 -1.18 19.48 -0.63
CA PHE A 370 -1.08 20.13 -1.92
C PHE A 370 -1.36 19.09 -3.01
N ALA A 371 -2.18 19.46 -3.98
CA ALA A 371 -2.42 18.71 -5.20
C ALA A 371 -1.58 19.28 -6.35
N GLU A 372 -1.30 18.44 -7.35
CA GLU A 372 -0.67 18.92 -8.58
C GLU A 372 -1.56 19.99 -9.24
N ASN A 373 -0.92 21.06 -9.72
CA ASN A 373 -1.61 22.10 -10.46
C ASN A 373 -1.64 21.69 -11.94
N PRO A 374 -2.82 21.38 -12.52
CA PRO A 374 -2.90 20.82 -13.87
C PRO A 374 -2.54 21.82 -14.98
N ARG A 375 -2.26 23.09 -14.62
CA ARG A 375 -1.81 24.09 -15.58
C ARG A 375 -0.35 23.84 -15.94
N ARG A 376 -0.06 23.77 -17.24
CA ARG A 376 1.30 23.54 -17.78
C ARG A 376 2.35 24.56 -17.31
N ASP A 377 1.93 25.77 -16.98
CA ASP A 377 2.79 26.88 -16.53
C ASP A 377 2.80 27.04 -15.00
N ALA A 378 2.20 26.12 -14.24
CA ALA A 378 2.14 26.24 -12.79
C ALA A 378 3.52 26.06 -12.15
N THR A 379 3.95 27.08 -11.41
CA THR A 379 5.15 27.02 -10.58
C THR A 379 4.88 26.46 -9.19
N GLU A 380 3.64 26.57 -8.72
CA GLU A 380 3.19 26.24 -7.37
C GLU A 380 2.06 25.20 -7.39
N PRO A 381 2.06 24.24 -6.44
CA PRO A 381 0.98 23.28 -6.32
C PRO A 381 -0.28 23.94 -5.76
N MET A 382 -1.43 23.29 -5.91
CA MET A 382 -2.70 23.81 -5.40
C MET A 382 -2.91 23.35 -3.96
N PRO A 383 -3.16 24.26 -3.00
CA PRO A 383 -3.50 23.84 -1.65
C PRO A 383 -4.83 23.10 -1.67
N ASP A 384 -4.90 22.01 -0.92
CA ASP A 384 -6.08 21.16 -0.86
C ASP A 384 -6.47 20.86 0.58
N THR A 385 -7.78 20.83 0.86
CA THR A 385 -8.32 20.57 2.19
C THR A 385 -9.65 19.85 2.09
N TYR A 386 -9.72 18.68 2.72
CA TYR A 386 -10.93 17.88 2.78
C TYR A 386 -11.30 17.51 4.21
N GLU A 387 -12.60 17.44 4.45
CA GLU A 387 -13.16 16.70 5.56
C GLU A 387 -13.28 15.23 5.16
N VAL A 388 -12.54 14.37 5.86
CA VAL A 388 -12.54 12.93 5.60
C VAL A 388 -13.87 12.34 6.06
N GLY A 389 -14.51 11.55 5.20
CA GLY A 389 -15.85 11.01 5.42
C GLY A 389 -16.98 11.92 4.92
N SER A 390 -16.66 13.10 4.38
CA SER A 390 -17.63 13.85 3.57
C SER A 390 -17.96 13.10 2.27
N PRO A 391 -19.15 13.30 1.67
CA PRO A 391 -19.53 12.64 0.43
C PRO A 391 -18.58 12.89 -0.75
N ASP A 392 -17.86 14.01 -0.73
CA ASP A 392 -16.95 14.43 -1.79
C ASP A 392 -15.51 13.91 -1.57
N TYR A 393 -15.23 13.28 -0.42
CA TYR A 393 -13.92 12.72 -0.12
C TYR A 393 -13.84 11.25 -0.56
N VAL A 394 -12.98 10.99 -1.55
CA VAL A 394 -12.57 9.65 -1.96
C VAL A 394 -11.06 9.53 -1.75
N GLU A 395 -10.62 8.33 -1.35
CA GLU A 395 -9.22 7.98 -1.22
C GLU A 395 -9.13 6.45 -1.40
N SER A 396 -8.12 6.00 -2.13
CA SER A 396 -7.80 4.58 -2.29
C SER A 396 -6.49 4.24 -1.57
N TRP A 397 -6.22 2.96 -1.33
CA TRP A 397 -4.91 2.51 -0.87
C TRP A 397 -3.82 2.84 -1.87
N MET A 398 -4.08 2.77 -3.18
CA MET A 398 -3.13 3.18 -4.22
C MET A 398 -2.80 4.68 -4.22
N GLU A 399 -3.73 5.55 -3.82
CA GLU A 399 -3.56 7.00 -3.92
C GLU A 399 -2.28 7.51 -3.22
N GLY A 400 -1.50 8.31 -3.95
CA GLY A 400 -0.23 8.87 -3.49
C GLY A 400 0.98 7.94 -3.64
N LEU A 401 0.81 6.74 -4.21
CA LEU A 401 1.93 5.89 -4.61
C LEU A 401 2.61 6.47 -5.84
N SER A 402 3.92 6.71 -5.75
CA SER A 402 4.78 7.03 -6.89
C SER A 402 5.54 5.78 -7.33
N VAL A 403 5.51 5.51 -8.63
CA VAL A 403 6.19 4.38 -9.27
C VAL A 403 7.26 4.93 -10.20
N PHE A 404 8.52 4.79 -9.83
CA PHE A 404 9.65 5.21 -10.67
C PHE A 404 10.12 4.03 -11.51
N HIS A 405 9.87 4.08 -12.82
CA HIS A 405 10.18 2.99 -13.74
C HIS A 405 11.67 2.96 -14.09
N ASN A 406 12.27 1.76 -14.06
CA ASN A 406 13.64 1.58 -14.49
C ASN A 406 13.72 1.58 -16.03
N PRO A 407 14.41 2.53 -16.67
CA PRO A 407 14.52 2.60 -18.13
C PRO A 407 15.33 1.42 -18.72
N ASN A 408 16.11 0.72 -17.90
CA ASN A 408 16.97 -0.40 -18.30
C ASN A 408 16.41 -1.77 -17.87
N ALA A 409 15.15 -1.84 -17.40
CA ALA A 409 14.59 -3.11 -16.93
C ALA A 409 14.50 -4.15 -18.05
N ASN A 410 15.04 -5.35 -17.79
CA ASN A 410 14.85 -6.54 -18.62
C ASN A 410 13.37 -6.93 -18.73
N ILE A 411 12.63 -6.70 -17.65
CA ILE A 411 11.19 -6.95 -17.54
C ILE A 411 10.56 -5.65 -17.01
N PRO A 412 10.07 -4.76 -17.87
CA PRO A 412 9.42 -3.53 -17.45
C PRO A 412 8.17 -3.81 -16.61
N LEU A 413 7.85 -2.91 -15.69
CA LEU A 413 6.58 -2.96 -14.97
C LEU A 413 5.49 -2.40 -15.88
N ASP A 414 4.44 -3.19 -16.12
CA ASP A 414 3.23 -2.70 -16.78
C ASP A 414 2.48 -1.76 -15.81
N PRO A 415 2.21 -0.48 -16.17
CA PRO A 415 1.44 0.44 -15.34
C PRO A 415 0.07 -0.09 -14.92
N ASP A 416 -0.57 -0.92 -15.76
CA ASP A 416 -1.89 -1.49 -15.46
C ASP A 416 -1.87 -2.46 -14.28
N LEU A 417 -0.68 -2.92 -13.83
CA LEU A 417 -0.55 -3.72 -12.61
C LEU A 417 -0.73 -2.90 -11.32
N LEU A 418 -0.55 -1.58 -11.36
CA LEU A 418 -0.73 -0.68 -10.22
C LEU A 418 -1.58 0.56 -10.60
N PRO A 419 -2.84 0.35 -11.02
CA PRO A 419 -3.66 1.42 -11.58
C PRO A 419 -3.99 2.48 -10.51
N GLY A 420 -3.92 3.75 -10.89
CA GLY A 420 -4.15 4.89 -10.00
C GLY A 420 -2.93 5.34 -9.20
N ALA A 421 -1.77 4.72 -9.43
CA ALA A 421 -0.49 5.24 -8.97
C ALA A 421 0.05 6.32 -9.93
N ALA A 422 0.89 7.22 -9.43
CA ALA A 422 1.65 8.15 -10.26
C ALA A 422 2.87 7.43 -10.85
N HIS A 423 2.83 7.09 -12.13
CA HIS A 423 3.93 6.43 -12.84
C HIS A 423 4.88 7.44 -13.46
N HIS A 424 6.16 7.37 -13.10
CA HIS A 424 7.21 8.28 -13.51
C HIS A 424 8.17 7.61 -14.49
N PHE A 425 8.34 8.19 -15.67
CA PHE A 425 9.21 7.69 -16.74
C PHE A 425 10.27 8.72 -17.12
N LEU A 426 11.53 8.28 -17.22
CA LEU A 426 12.61 9.11 -17.72
C LEU A 426 12.66 9.08 -19.25
N ASN A 427 12.59 10.25 -19.88
CA ASN A 427 12.74 10.40 -21.32
C ASN A 427 14.21 10.50 -21.75
N GLY A 428 14.46 10.30 -23.04
CA GLY A 428 15.81 10.40 -23.62
C GLY A 428 16.45 11.79 -23.57
N ASP A 429 15.66 12.84 -23.31
CA ASP A 429 16.16 14.21 -23.08
C ASP A 429 16.44 14.51 -21.59
N GLY A 430 16.23 13.52 -20.71
CA GLY A 430 16.42 13.65 -19.27
C GLY A 430 15.20 14.19 -18.52
N THR A 431 14.08 14.48 -19.19
CA THR A 431 12.86 14.91 -18.51
C THR A 431 12.16 13.72 -17.83
N LEU A 432 11.62 13.96 -16.63
CA LEU A 432 10.81 12.98 -15.91
C LEU A 432 9.33 13.31 -16.10
N LEU A 433 8.58 12.41 -16.73
CA LEU A 433 7.14 12.57 -16.95
C LEU A 433 6.36 11.69 -15.98
N ALA A 434 5.32 12.26 -15.37
CA ALA A 434 4.32 11.52 -14.61
C ALA A 434 3.09 11.22 -15.48
N SER A 435 2.57 9.99 -15.37
CA SER A 435 1.26 9.58 -15.87
C SER A 435 0.44 9.00 -14.73
N TYR A 436 -0.86 9.27 -14.70
CA TYR A 436 -1.80 8.83 -13.67
C TYR A 436 -2.83 7.84 -14.21
#